data_AF-A0A447UP72-F1
#
_entry.id   AF-A0A447UP72-F1
#
_cell.length_a   1.000
_cell.length_b   1.000
_cell.length_c   1.000
_cell.angle_alpha   90.00
_cell.angle_beta   90.00
_cell.angle_gamma   90.00
#
_symmetry.space_group_name_H-M   'P 1'
#
loop_
_entity.id
_entity.type
_entity.pdbx_description
1 polymer ?
#
loop_
_entity_poly.entity_id
_entity_poly.type
_entity_poly.pdbx_seq_one_letter_code
_entity_poly.pdbx_strand_id
1 'polypeptide(L)' 'MALWGGRFTQAADQRFKQFNDSLRFDYRLAEQDIVGSVAWSKALVTVGVLTAMSSCDWKRR' A
#
# COMPACT_ATOMS: atom_id res chain seq x y z
N MET A 1 -5.45 1.12 10.27
CA MET A 1 -5.28 2.51 9.79
C MET A 1 -6.03 2.67 8.48
N ALA A 2 -6.72 3.79 8.28
CA ALA A 2 -7.37 4.11 7.01
C ALA A 2 -6.37 4.89 6.12
N LEU A 3 -6.23 4.49 4.85
CA LEU A 3 -5.32 5.14 3.89
C LEU A 3 -5.73 6.59 3.56
N TRP A 4 -6.98 6.99 3.84
CA TRP A 4 -7.54 8.30 3.46
C TRP A 4 -8.15 9.05 4.65
N GLY A 5 -7.44 9.11 5.78
CA GLY A 5 -7.93 9.77 6.99
C GLY A 5 -7.76 11.30 7.04
N GLY A 6 -6.93 11.90 6.17
CA GLY A 6 -6.50 13.30 6.33
C GLY A 6 -7.60 14.37 6.15
N ARG A 7 -8.66 14.07 5.39
CA ARG A 7 -9.74 15.03 5.09
C ARG A 7 -10.99 14.86 5.97
N PHE A 8 -11.09 13.75 6.71
CA PHE A 8 -12.27 13.42 7.52
C PHE A 8 -11.98 13.66 9.00
N THR A 9 -12.92 14.29 9.70
CA THR A 9 -12.80 14.58 11.14
C THR A 9 -13.31 13.45 12.02
N GLN A 10 -14.06 12.49 11.46
CA GLN A 10 -14.68 11.37 12.16
C GLN A 10 -14.31 10.04 11.51
N ALA A 11 -14.36 8.96 12.31
CA ALA A 11 -14.14 7.61 11.82
C ALA A 11 -15.34 7.13 10.98
N ALA A 12 -15.06 6.25 10.01
CA ALA A 12 -16.10 5.59 9.22
C ALA A 12 -16.94 4.66 10.10
N ASP A 13 -18.26 4.63 9.87
CA ASP A 13 -19.17 3.65 10.48
C ASP A 13 -18.72 2.22 10.13
N GLN A 14 -18.82 1.31 11.09
CA GLN A 14 -18.36 -0.07 10.93
C GLN A 14 -19.10 -0.82 9.83
N ARG A 15 -20.38 -0.52 9.60
CA ARG A 15 -21.19 -1.09 8.51
C ARG A 15 -20.69 -0.60 7.16
N PHE A 16 -20.36 0.69 7.07
CA PHE A 16 -19.79 1.27 5.85
C PHE A 16 -18.42 0.65 5.54
N LYS A 17 -17.58 0.45 6.55
CA LYS A 17 -16.30 -0.25 6.39
C LYS A 17 -16.48 -1.67 5.83
N GLN A 18 -17.39 -2.46 6.42
CA GLN A 18 -17.64 -3.82 5.96
C GLN A 18 -18.20 -3.90 4.54
N PHE A 19 -19.00 -2.90 4.14
CA PHE A 19 -19.53 -2.80 2.79
C PHE A 19 -18.44 -2.41 1.76
N ASN A 20 -17.55 -1.50 2.12
CA ASN A 20 -16.52 -0.97 1.23
C ASN A 20 -15.24 -1.83 1.16
N ASP A 21 -14.95 -2.64 2.20
CA ASP A 21 -13.74 -3.45 2.27
C ASP A 21 -13.77 -4.57 1.20
N SER A 22 -12.94 -4.43 0.16
CA SER A 22 -12.76 -5.39 -0.94
C SER A 22 -11.80 -6.55 -0.63
N LEU A 23 -11.17 -6.52 0.56
CA LEU A 23 -10.14 -7.49 0.97
C LEU A 23 -10.60 -8.95 0.84
N ARG A 24 -11.90 -9.22 1.00
CA ARG A 24 -12.49 -10.57 0.90
C ARG A 24 -12.23 -11.25 -0.44
N PHE A 25 -11.95 -10.51 -1.50
CA PHE A 25 -11.63 -11.07 -2.82
C PHE A 25 -10.28 -10.55 -3.36
N ASP A 26 -9.89 -9.32 -3.02
CA ASP A 26 -8.62 -8.74 -3.48
C ASP A 26 -7.38 -9.42 -2.91
N TYR A 27 -7.49 -10.20 -1.81
CA TYR A 27 -6.35 -10.96 -1.27
C TYR A 27 -5.70 -11.90 -2.31
N ARG A 28 -6.46 -12.30 -3.34
CA ARG A 28 -5.95 -13.11 -4.45
C ARG A 28 -4.91 -12.38 -5.29
N LEU A 29 -4.89 -11.05 -5.23
CA LEU A 29 -3.97 -10.17 -5.96
C LEU A 29 -2.76 -9.76 -5.12
N ALA A 30 -2.61 -10.30 -3.91
CA ALA A 30 -1.53 -9.92 -3.00
C ALA A 30 -0.14 -10.10 -3.62
N GLU A 31 0.09 -11.18 -4.37
CA GLU A 31 1.38 -11.42 -5.04
C GLU A 31 1.68 -10.35 -6.10
N GLN A 32 0.68 -9.97 -6.89
CA GLN A 32 0.81 -8.94 -7.92
C GLN A 32 1.06 -7.57 -7.30
N ASP A 33 0.39 -7.25 -6.19
CA ASP A 33 0.57 -6.00 -5.46
C ASP A 33 1.98 -5.90 -4.85
N ILE A 34 2.51 -6.99 -4.30
CA ILE A 34 3.89 -7.06 -3.79
C ILE A 34 4.89 -6.84 -4.92
N VAL A 35 4.75 -7.55 -6.04
CA VAL A 35 5.65 -7.42 -7.19
C VAL A 35 5.60 -6.00 -7.77
N GLY A 36 4.39 -5.43 -7.88
CA GLY A 36 4.18 -4.05 -8.32
C GLY A 36 4.84 -3.04 -7.38
N SER A 37 4.67 -3.18 -6.07
CA SER A 37 5.28 -2.33 -5.05
C SER A 37 6.81 -2.37 -5.10
N VAL A 38 7.38 -3.55 -5.35
CA VAL A 38 8.82 -3.74 -5.57
C VAL A 38 9.32 -3.05 -6.83
N ALA A 39 8.58 -3.14 -7.94
CA ALA A 39 8.94 -2.44 -9.17
C ALA A 39 8.86 -0.92 -8.98
N TRP A 40 7.81 -0.45 -8.30
CA TRP A 40 7.57 0.96 -8.03
C TRP A 40 8.66 1.56 -7.12
N SER A 41 9.09 0.85 -6.08
CA SER A 41 10.18 1.32 -5.20
C SER A 41 11.49 1.52 -5.98
N LYS A 42 11.81 0.65 -6.94
CA LYS A 42 12.96 0.84 -7.84
C LYS A 42 12.80 2.07 -8.73
N ALA A 43 11.61 2.29 -9.29
CA ALA A 43 11.32 3.48 -10.08
C ALA A 43 11.46 4.77 -9.25
N LEU A 44 11.02 4.76 -7.99
CA LEU A 44 11.19 5.90 -7.09
C LEU A 44 12.67 6.21 -6.77
N VAL A 45 13.55 5.19 -6.79
CA VAL A 45 15.00 5.40 -6.67
C VAL A 45 15.57 6.08 -7.92
N THR A 46 15.11 5.75 -9.13
CA THR A 46 15.64 6.36 -10.35
C THR A 46 15.31 7.84 -10.47
N VAL A 47 14.19 8.28 -9.89
CA VAL A 47 13.79 9.70 -9.84
C VAL A 47 14.24 10.41 -8.56
N GLY A 48 15.02 9.74 -7.71
CA GLY A 48 15.60 10.34 -6.49
C GLY A 48 14.61 10.59 -5.35
N VAL A 49 13.38 10.07 -5.44
CA VAL A 49 12.40 10.13 -4.33
C VAL A 49 12.80 9.20 -3.19
N LEU A 50 13.41 8.06 -3.52
CA LEU A 50 14.00 7.13 -2.55
C LEU A 50 15.52 7.05 -2.76
N THR A 51 16.27 6.92 -1.67
CA THR A 51 17.71 6.67 -1.73
C THR A 51 17.99 5.18 -1.84
N ALA A 52 19.08 4.79 -2.52
CA ALA A 52 19.39 3.38 -2.80
C ALA A 52 19.48 2.49 -1.55
N MET A 53 19.88 3.05 -0.41
CA MET A 53 20.00 2.33 0.86
C MET A 53 18.66 1.80 1.38
N SER A 54 17.58 2.56 1.21
CA SER A 54 16.21 2.15 1.61
C SER A 54 15.63 1.06 0.72
N SER A 55 16.16 0.90 -0.49
CA SER A 55 15.72 -0.14 -1.44
C SER A 55 16.34 -1.52 -1.18
N CYS A 56 17.45 -1.59 -0.44
CA CYS A 56 18.10 -2.86 -0.13
C CYS A 56 17.33 -3.65 0.94
N ASP A 57 16.55 -2.95 1.78
CA ASP A 57 15.87 -3.53 2.94
C ASP A 57 14.55 -4.25 2.59
N TRP A 58 13.82 -3.79 1.55
CA TRP A 58 12.56 -4.44 1.14
C TRP A 58 12.76 -5.84 0.54
N LYS A 59 13.98 -6.20 0.10
CA LYS A 59 14.30 -7.54 -0.43
C LYS A 59 14.50 -8.60 0.65
N ARG A 60 14.54 -8.23 1.93
CA ARG A 60 14.80 -9.14 3.05
C ARG A 60 13.54 -9.37 3.89
N ARG A 61 12.52 -10.03 3.34
CA ARG A 61 11.54 -10.83 4.11
C ARG A 61 10.66 -11.65 3.20
#